data_AF-A0A813VP98-F1
#
_entry.id   AF-A0A813VP98-F1
#
_cell.length_a   1.000
_cell.length_b   1.000
_cell.length_c   1.000
_cell.angle_alpha   90.00
_cell.angle_beta   90.00
_cell.angle_gamma   90.00
#
_symmetry.space_group_name_H-M   'P 1'
#
loop_
_entity.id
_entity.type
_entity.pdbx_description
1 polymer ?
#
loop_
_entity_poly.entity_id
_entity_poly.type
_entity_poly.pdbx_seq_one_letter_code
_entity_poly.pdbx_strand_id
1 'polypeptide(L)'
;MAVSSANATKAVIRTQQGWRRLIKPYLFSTLAIGTSVTLGDFICQYLERHKHRKEDVIPRTSLSSALPWWNSERSLIMCTSAVVVSTPWNFTIQRTVERLFPGKQSKQIAKKMLTNILLAPIGISLMFTTITLLKGQSIGEAKIKVKTDMPKTFLTGSCYWPFVSFINFRFVPLDYRPFLGSLAGAIWNIYISSVANTTADIEQPSEITLTNLISETGGTTIPTLEKAWNILDQNKKDL
;
A
#
# COMPACT_ATOMS: atom_id res chain seq x y z
N MET A 1 14.09 18.11 52.23
CA MET A 1 14.63 17.10 51.28
C MET A 1 13.69 15.91 51.03
N ALA A 2 12.98 15.37 52.04
CA ALA A 2 12.10 14.19 51.86
C ALA A 2 10.92 14.35 50.87
N VAL A 3 10.33 15.54 50.77
CA VAL A 3 9.19 15.83 49.86
C VAL A 3 9.59 15.79 48.37
N SER A 4 10.84 16.15 48.04
CA SER A 4 11.36 16.13 46.67
C SER A 4 11.57 14.69 46.17
N SER A 5 12.08 13.82 47.04
CA SER A 5 12.27 12.38 46.75
C SER A 5 10.94 11.67 46.51
N ALA A 6 9.92 11.89 47.36
CA ALA A 6 8.61 11.25 47.20
C ALA A 6 7.88 11.66 45.91
N ASN A 7 8.03 12.91 45.47
CA ASN A 7 7.46 13.40 44.21
C ASN A 7 8.19 12.82 42.99
N ALA A 8 9.52 12.69 43.06
CA ALA A 8 10.31 12.04 42.03
C ALA A 8 9.95 10.55 41.90
N THR A 9 9.78 9.82 43.01
CA THR A 9 9.37 8.41 42.98
C THR A 9 7.97 8.24 42.41
N LYS A 10 7.01 9.10 42.78
CA LYS A 10 5.66 9.10 42.18
C LYS A 10 5.67 9.42 40.69
N ALA A 11 6.52 10.36 40.24
CA ALA A 11 6.68 10.68 38.83
C ALA A 11 7.29 9.51 38.04
N VAL A 12 8.31 8.84 38.57
CA VAL A 12 8.92 7.66 37.96
C VAL A 12 7.94 6.49 37.89
N ILE A 13 7.18 6.23 38.96
CA ILE A 13 6.15 5.18 38.99
C ILE A 13 5.01 5.48 37.99
N ARG A 14 4.58 6.74 37.89
CA ARG A 14 3.56 7.18 36.92
C ARG A 14 4.05 7.04 35.47
N THR A 15 5.32 7.33 35.23
CA THR A 15 5.98 7.15 33.93
C THR A 15 6.13 5.66 33.61
N GLN A 16 6.59 4.83 34.55
CA GLN A 16 6.70 3.37 34.41
C GLN A 16 5.36 2.68 34.14
N GLN A 17 4.29 3.06 34.86
CA GLN A 17 2.94 2.54 34.62
C GLN A 17 2.37 3.04 33.29
N GLY A 18 2.72 4.26 32.86
CA GLY A 18 2.31 4.84 31.60
C GLY A 18 2.79 4.02 30.40
N TRP A 19 4.09 3.75 30.31
CA TRP A 19 4.68 2.99 29.19
C TRP A 19 4.20 1.54 29.15
N ARG A 20 4.07 0.88 30.31
CA ARG A 20 3.53 -0.50 30.39
C ARG A 20 2.12 -0.64 29.82
N ARG A 21 1.27 0.39 29.96
CA ARG A 21 -0.08 0.42 29.37
C ARG A 21 -0.07 0.58 27.85
N LEU A 22 1.04 1.05 27.27
CA LEU A 22 1.18 1.22 25.82
C LEU A 22 1.76 -0.02 25.12
N ILE A 23 2.48 -0.88 25.85
CA ILE A 23 3.14 -2.07 25.27
C ILE A 23 2.12 -3.03 24.64
N LYS A 24 1.10 -3.44 25.39
CA LYS A 24 0.08 -4.39 24.90
C LYS A 24 -0.62 -3.90 23.62
N PRO A 25 -1.21 -2.68 23.57
CA PRO A 25 -1.86 -2.21 22.35
C PRO A 25 -0.86 -1.94 21.21
N TYR A 26 0.40 -1.60 21.51
CA TYR A 26 1.43 -1.47 20.46
C TYR A 26 1.73 -2.83 19.83
N LEU A 27 2.02 -3.85 20.63
CA LEU A 27 2.27 -5.21 20.15
C LEU A 27 1.08 -5.76 19.36
N PHE A 28 -0.14 -5.53 19.85
CA PHE A 28 -1.35 -5.94 19.13
C PHE A 28 -1.46 -5.23 17.77
N SER A 29 -1.11 -3.94 17.71
CA SER A 29 -1.08 -3.18 16.45
C SER A 29 -0.01 -3.72 15.50
N THR A 30 1.19 -4.04 16.01
CA THR A 30 2.28 -4.62 15.23
C THR A 30 1.88 -5.96 14.63
N LEU A 31 1.30 -6.85 15.44
CA LEU A 31 0.86 -8.17 14.98
C LEU A 31 -0.26 -8.05 13.94
N ALA A 32 -1.26 -7.20 14.19
CA ALA A 32 -2.37 -7.02 13.26
C ALA A 32 -1.91 -6.44 11.91
N ILE A 33 -1.12 -5.37 11.93
CA ILE A 33 -0.66 -4.71 10.70
C ILE A 33 0.35 -5.59 9.96
N GLY A 34 1.31 -6.19 10.67
CA GLY A 34 2.31 -7.09 10.08
C GLY A 34 1.67 -8.28 9.39
N THR A 35 0.77 -8.99 10.07
CA THR A 35 0.06 -10.15 9.50
C THR A 35 -0.81 -9.76 8.31
N SER A 36 -1.53 -8.64 8.38
CA SER A 36 -2.36 -8.16 7.27
C SER A 36 -1.54 -7.80 6.03
N VAL A 37 -0.41 -7.10 6.21
CA VAL A 37 0.46 -6.74 5.08
C VAL A 37 1.09 -7.97 4.46
N THR A 38 1.59 -8.92 5.26
CA THR A 38 2.17 -10.18 4.74
C THR A 38 1.13 -11.04 4.03
N LEU A 39 -0.05 -11.20 4.61
CA LEU A 39 -1.14 -11.97 4.00
C LEU A 39 -1.65 -11.30 2.72
N GLY A 40 -1.77 -9.97 2.73
CA GLY A 40 -2.14 -9.20 1.55
C GLY A 40 -1.13 -9.37 0.42
N ASP A 41 0.17 -9.29 0.72
CA ASP A 41 1.23 -9.50 -0.26
C ASP A 41 1.23 -10.94 -0.79
N PHE A 42 1.02 -11.94 0.07
CA PHE A 42 0.88 -13.34 -0.34
C PHE A 42 -0.28 -13.55 -1.31
N ILE A 43 -1.45 -12.95 -1.04
CA ILE A 43 -2.60 -13.01 -1.94
C ILE A 43 -2.30 -12.29 -3.26
N CYS A 44 -1.67 -11.11 -3.22
CA CYS A 44 -1.27 -10.38 -4.42
C CYS A 44 -0.35 -11.22 -5.31
N GLN A 45 0.70 -11.83 -4.73
CA GLN A 45 1.62 -12.69 -5.47
C GLN A 45 0.93 -13.93 -6.05
N TYR A 46 0.00 -14.52 -5.30
CA TYR A 46 -0.82 -15.64 -5.77
C TYR A 46 -1.68 -15.25 -6.99
N LEU A 47 -2.35 -14.09 -6.93
CA LEU A 47 -3.18 -13.58 -8.02
C LEU A 47 -2.35 -13.20 -9.26
N GLU A 48 -1.20 -12.53 -9.06
CA GLU A 48 -0.24 -12.18 -10.13
C GLU A 48 0.20 -13.45 -10.89
N ARG A 49 0.54 -14.53 -10.19
CA ARG A 49 0.96 -15.80 -10.82
C ARG A 49 -0.17 -16.50 -11.58
N HIS A 50 -1.38 -16.51 -11.01
CA HIS A 50 -2.55 -17.13 -11.66
C HIS A 50 -2.96 -16.40 -12.93
N LYS A 51 -2.79 -15.07 -12.97
CA LYS A 51 -3.05 -14.24 -14.15
C LYS A 51 -2.02 -14.51 -15.25
N HIS A 52 -0.73 -14.42 -14.94
CA HIS A 52 0.34 -14.71 -15.90
C HIS A 52 0.21 -16.10 -16.55
N ARG A 53 -0.20 -17.12 -15.78
CA ARG A 53 -0.45 -18.47 -16.30
C ARG A 53 -1.55 -18.53 -17.37
N LYS A 54 -2.53 -17.62 -17.34
CA LYS A 54 -3.62 -17.56 -18.32
C LYS A 54 -3.27 -16.75 -19.58
N GLU A 55 -2.33 -15.80 -19.47
CA GLU A 55 -1.92 -14.89 -20.55
C GLU A 55 -0.69 -15.36 -21.32
N ASP A 56 0.04 -16.36 -20.83
CA ASP A 56 1.21 -16.91 -21.51
C ASP A 56 0.79 -17.67 -22.80
N VAL A 57 0.83 -16.98 -23.95
CA VAL A 57 0.73 -17.56 -25.31
C VAL A 57 2.04 -18.27 -25.72
N ILE A 58 3.17 -17.92 -25.08
CA ILE A 58 4.50 -18.46 -25.34
C ILE A 58 4.92 -19.40 -24.20
N PRO A 59 5.42 -20.63 -24.47
CA PRO A 59 5.92 -21.53 -23.43
C PRO A 59 7.07 -20.87 -22.66
N ARG A 60 6.92 -20.69 -21.35
CA ARG A 60 7.98 -20.13 -20.50
C ARG A 60 9.26 -20.94 -20.66
N THR A 61 10.39 -20.24 -20.79
CA THR A 61 11.72 -20.83 -20.57
C THR A 61 11.72 -21.57 -19.24
N SER A 62 12.25 -22.79 -19.22
CA SER A 62 12.23 -23.72 -18.08
C SER A 62 12.71 -23.10 -16.75
N LEU A 63 13.52 -22.04 -16.83
CA LEU A 63 14.03 -21.28 -15.69
C LEU A 63 12.96 -20.41 -15.00
N SER A 64 12.03 -19.78 -15.74
CA SER A 64 10.94 -18.98 -15.15
C SER A 64 9.83 -19.84 -14.54
N SER A 65 9.66 -21.07 -15.03
CA SER A 65 8.82 -22.09 -14.38
C SER A 65 9.45 -22.72 -13.15
N ALA A 66 10.79 -22.70 -13.05
CA ALA A 66 11.53 -23.27 -11.92
C ALA A 66 11.59 -22.34 -10.69
N LEU A 67 11.33 -21.03 -10.85
CA LEU A 67 11.27 -20.11 -9.73
C LEU A 67 10.01 -20.35 -8.87
N PRO A 68 10.12 -20.28 -7.53
CA PRO A 68 8.97 -20.37 -6.64
C PRO A 68 7.92 -19.31 -7.00
N TRP A 69 6.64 -19.67 -6.93
CA TRP A 69 5.53 -18.73 -7.12
C TRP A 69 5.46 -17.67 -6.02
N TRP A 70 6.09 -17.94 -4.88
CA TRP A 70 6.18 -17.04 -3.74
C TRP A 70 7.58 -16.47 -3.61
N ASN A 71 7.67 -15.14 -3.66
CA ASN A 71 8.84 -14.37 -3.32
C ASN A 71 8.81 -13.99 -1.84
N SER A 72 9.53 -14.77 -1.03
CA SER A 72 9.65 -14.56 0.41
C SER A 72 10.38 -13.26 0.77
N GLU A 73 11.33 -12.82 -0.07
CA GLU A 73 12.07 -11.56 0.13
C GLU A 73 11.11 -10.36 0.03
N ARG A 74 10.24 -10.33 -0.99
CA ARG A 74 9.19 -9.30 -1.13
C ARG A 74 8.28 -9.28 0.09
N SER A 75 7.79 -10.43 0.54
CA SER A 75 6.92 -10.50 1.72
C SER A 75 7.63 -10.07 3.01
N LEU A 76 8.93 -10.36 3.13
CA LEU A 76 9.74 -9.96 4.27
C LEU A 76 10.01 -8.44 4.28
N ILE A 77 10.28 -7.84 3.12
CA ILE A 77 10.42 -6.39 2.97
C ILE A 77 9.11 -5.69 3.35
N MET A 78 7.98 -6.20 2.86
CA MET A 78 6.65 -5.68 3.21
C MET A 78 6.37 -5.80 4.71
N CYS A 79 6.65 -6.95 5.32
CA CYS A 79 6.51 -7.16 6.76
C CYS A 79 7.40 -6.21 7.57
N THR A 80 8.67 -6.08 7.17
CA THR A 80 9.65 -5.22 7.84
C THR A 80 9.24 -3.75 7.78
N SER A 81 8.84 -3.26 6.59
CA SER A 81 8.32 -1.89 6.44
C SER A 81 7.05 -1.67 7.28
N ALA A 82 6.16 -2.66 7.37
CA ALA A 82 4.95 -2.60 8.17
C ALA A 82 5.22 -2.48 9.68
N VAL A 83 6.14 -3.29 10.19
CA VAL A 83 6.50 -3.32 11.62
C VAL A 83 7.29 -2.07 12.01
N VAL A 84 8.30 -1.71 11.21
CA VAL A 84 9.27 -0.66 11.56
C VAL A 84 8.74 0.74 11.28
N VAL A 85 7.91 0.92 10.27
CA VAL A 85 7.47 2.26 9.83
C VAL A 85 5.96 2.42 9.94
N SER A 86 5.16 1.55 9.33
CA SER A 86 3.69 1.74 9.34
C SER A 86 3.12 1.69 10.74
N THR A 87 3.56 0.73 11.55
CA THR A 87 3.00 0.51 12.88
C THR A 87 3.26 1.71 13.80
N PRO A 88 4.50 2.17 14.02
CA PRO A 88 4.73 3.34 14.86
C PRO A 88 4.08 4.61 14.30
N TRP A 89 4.05 4.78 12.98
CA TRP A 89 3.33 5.89 12.35
C TRP A 89 1.84 5.87 12.68
N ASN A 90 1.13 4.79 12.33
CA ASN A 90 -0.31 4.66 12.55
C ASN A 90 -0.67 4.76 14.04
N PHE A 91 0.10 4.10 14.89
CA PHE A 91 -0.11 4.11 16.33
C PHE A 91 0.03 5.51 16.95
N THR A 92 1.04 6.26 16.50
CA THR A 92 1.28 7.63 16.95
C THR A 92 0.18 8.56 16.47
N ILE A 93 -0.15 8.53 15.18
CA ILE A 93 -1.18 9.41 14.61
C ILE A 93 -2.54 9.16 15.24
N GLN A 94 -2.97 7.90 15.37
CA GLN A 94 -4.27 7.58 15.95
C GLN A 94 -4.42 8.11 17.38
N ARG A 95 -3.35 8.03 18.18
CA ARG A 95 -3.37 8.56 19.55
C ARG A 95 -3.28 10.06 19.61
N THR A 96 -2.49 10.68 18.74
CA THR A 96 -2.41 12.14 18.64
C THR A 96 -3.77 12.72 18.25
N VAL A 97 -4.43 12.13 17.25
CA VAL A 97 -5.75 12.52 16.78
C VAL A 97 -6.83 12.33 17.87
N GLU A 98 -6.77 11.25 18.64
CA GLU A 98 -7.66 11.06 19.80
C GLU A 98 -7.42 12.05 20.94
N ARG A 99 -6.17 12.48 21.15
CA ARG A 99 -5.84 13.51 22.15
C ARG A 99 -6.27 14.91 21.71
N LEU A 100 -6.13 15.22 20.42
CA LEU A 100 -6.49 16.52 19.85
C LEU A 100 -8.01 16.71 19.76
N PHE A 101 -8.74 15.63 19.44
CA PHE A 101 -10.18 15.66 19.23
C PHE A 101 -10.90 14.61 20.11
N PRO A 102 -10.96 14.78 21.43
CA PRO A 102 -11.57 13.78 22.30
C PRO A 102 -13.07 13.63 22.04
N GLY A 103 -13.56 12.39 22.13
CA GLY A 103 -14.99 12.05 22.03
C GLY A 103 -15.44 11.46 20.70
N LYS A 104 -16.74 11.16 20.62
CA LYS A 104 -17.42 10.47 19.51
C LYS A 104 -18.49 11.30 18.81
N GLN A 105 -18.57 12.60 19.11
CA GLN A 105 -19.50 13.50 18.41
C GLN A 105 -19.13 13.58 16.92
N SER A 106 -20.13 13.67 16.04
CA SER A 106 -19.92 13.68 14.58
C SER A 106 -18.92 14.76 14.13
N LYS A 107 -18.95 15.95 14.73
CA LYS A 107 -17.99 17.03 14.46
C LYS A 107 -16.55 16.66 14.83
N GLN A 108 -16.35 15.92 15.92
CA GLN A 108 -15.01 15.45 16.32
C GLN A 108 -14.53 14.36 15.37
N ILE A 109 -15.40 13.40 15.02
CA ILE A 109 -15.07 12.34 14.05
C ILE A 109 -14.66 12.95 12.70
N ALA A 110 -15.39 13.94 12.20
CA ALA A 110 -15.04 14.64 10.96
C ALA A 110 -13.64 15.29 11.03
N LYS A 111 -13.31 15.95 12.15
CA LYS A 111 -11.96 16.51 12.37
C LYS A 111 -10.88 15.43 12.36
N LYS A 112 -11.11 14.29 13.03
CA LYS A 112 -10.18 13.15 13.04
C LYS A 112 -9.93 12.62 11.63
N MET A 113 -11.00 12.45 10.85
CA MET A 113 -10.93 11.99 9.47
C MET A 113 -10.15 12.97 8.59
N LEU A 114 -10.45 14.26 8.69
CA LEU A 114 -9.72 15.30 7.94
C LEU A 114 -8.24 15.30 8.28
N THR A 115 -7.88 15.21 9.56
CA THR A 115 -6.47 15.13 9.98
C THR A 115 -5.78 13.89 9.41
N ASN A 116 -6.45 12.73 9.39
CA ASN A 116 -5.88 11.53 8.79
C ASN A 116 -5.66 11.67 7.28
N ILE A 117 -6.59 12.30 6.56
CA ILE A 117 -6.44 12.56 5.11
C ILE A 117 -5.26 13.50 4.84
N LEU A 118 -5.13 14.58 5.63
CA LEU A 118 -4.02 15.54 5.49
C LEU A 118 -2.65 14.91 5.78
N LEU A 119 -2.59 13.93 6.70
CA LEU A 119 -1.37 13.22 7.06
C LEU A 119 -1.09 11.98 6.19
N ALA A 120 -2.05 11.52 5.40
CA ALA A 120 -1.90 10.33 4.56
C ALA A 120 -0.75 10.43 3.54
N PRO A 121 -0.52 11.56 2.84
CA PRO A 121 0.59 11.68 1.89
C PRO A 121 1.96 11.45 2.54
N ILE A 122 2.13 11.88 3.79
CA ILE A 122 3.37 11.69 4.55
C ILE A 122 3.56 10.20 4.84
N GLY A 123 2.51 9.53 5.34
CA GLY A 123 2.55 8.08 5.62
C GLY A 123 2.82 7.24 4.37
N ILE A 124 2.17 7.56 3.25
CA ILE A 124 2.37 6.84 1.97
C ILE A 124 3.79 7.07 1.44
N SER A 125 4.29 8.30 1.51
CA SER A 125 5.66 8.63 1.06
C SER A 125 6.72 7.91 1.89
N LEU A 126 6.54 7.85 3.22
CA LEU A 126 7.40 7.08 4.12
C LEU A 126 7.40 5.59 3.73
N MET A 127 6.21 5.02 3.50
CA MET A 127 6.09 3.61 3.11
C MET A 127 6.79 3.29 1.80
N PHE A 128 6.54 4.05 0.73
CA PHE A 128 7.21 3.82 -0.55
C PHE A 128 8.71 4.02 -0.46
N THR A 129 9.17 5.02 0.30
CA THR A 129 10.60 5.24 0.51
C THR A 129 11.22 4.04 1.22
N THR A 130 10.63 3.57 2.32
CA THR A 130 11.15 2.42 3.07
C THR A 130 11.18 1.15 2.23
N ILE A 131 10.11 0.83 1.50
CA ILE A 131 10.05 -0.36 0.64
C ILE A 131 11.14 -0.27 -0.45
N THR A 132 11.34 0.90 -1.05
CA THR A 132 12.35 1.11 -2.10
C THR A 132 13.76 0.92 -1.57
N LEU A 133 14.07 1.52 -0.41
CA LEU A 133 15.39 1.38 0.22
C LEU A 133 15.66 -0.06 0.69
N LEU A 134 14.65 -0.76 1.21
CA LEU A 134 14.77 -2.17 1.61
C LEU A 134 14.99 -3.12 0.43
N LYS A 135 14.62 -2.71 -0.78
CA LYS A 135 14.95 -3.41 -2.04
C LYS A 135 16.38 -3.12 -2.54
N GLY A 136 17.16 -2.35 -1.79
CA GLY A 136 18.52 -1.94 -2.19
C GLY A 136 18.55 -0.81 -3.22
N GLN A 137 17.42 -0.17 -3.51
CA GLN A 137 17.34 0.94 -4.45
C GLN A 137 17.78 2.26 -3.80
N SER A 138 18.17 3.22 -4.63
CA SER A 138 18.65 4.53 -4.23
C SER A 138 17.53 5.46 -3.75
N ILE A 139 17.89 6.52 -3.01
CA ILE A 139 16.96 7.59 -2.60
C ILE A 139 16.38 8.31 -3.83
N GLY A 140 17.14 8.40 -4.93
CA GLY A 140 16.66 8.96 -6.20
C GLY A 140 15.49 8.18 -6.76
N GLU A 141 15.60 6.85 -6.81
CA GLU A 141 14.53 5.96 -7.24
C GLU A 141 13.33 6.02 -6.29
N ALA A 142 13.57 6.12 -4.98
CA ALA A 142 12.50 6.31 -3.99
C ALA A 142 11.70 7.59 -4.25
N LYS A 143 12.38 8.71 -4.55
CA LYS A 143 11.72 9.98 -4.90
C LYS A 143 10.88 9.86 -6.17
N ILE A 144 11.41 9.20 -7.20
CA ILE A 144 10.69 8.95 -8.44
C ILE A 144 9.44 8.12 -8.14
N LYS A 145 9.58 7.01 -7.41
CA LYS A 145 8.47 6.13 -7.04
C LYS A 145 7.38 6.88 -6.26
N VAL A 146 7.78 7.70 -5.28
CA VAL A 146 6.83 8.53 -4.54
C VAL A 146 6.13 9.51 -5.49
N LYS A 147 6.85 10.21 -6.36
CA LYS A 147 6.24 11.18 -7.28
C LYS A 147 5.26 10.54 -8.26
N THR A 148 5.54 9.32 -8.71
CA THR A 148 4.72 8.61 -9.71
C THR A 148 3.54 7.88 -9.07
N ASP A 149 3.77 7.10 -8.02
CA ASP A 149 2.77 6.16 -7.49
C ASP A 149 1.93 6.78 -6.36
N MET A 150 2.46 7.76 -5.62
CA MET A 150 1.77 8.35 -4.46
C MET A 150 0.48 9.07 -4.85
N PRO A 151 0.43 9.94 -5.89
CA PRO A 151 -0.78 10.68 -6.21
C PRO A 151 -1.97 9.76 -6.53
N LYS A 152 -1.74 8.73 -7.35
CA LYS A 152 -2.76 7.72 -7.70
C LYS A 152 -3.22 6.97 -6.44
N THR A 153 -2.28 6.52 -5.62
CA THR A 153 -2.57 5.82 -4.36
C THR A 153 -3.34 6.69 -3.38
N PHE A 154 -2.97 7.96 -3.24
CA PHE A 154 -3.62 8.92 -2.35
C PHE A 154 -5.03 9.25 -2.82
N LEU A 155 -5.24 9.49 -4.11
CA LEU A 155 -6.56 9.83 -4.63
C LEU A 155 -7.55 8.68 -4.45
N THR A 156 -7.16 7.47 -4.86
CA THR A 156 -8.01 6.29 -4.69
C THR A 156 -8.22 5.95 -3.22
N GLY A 157 -7.18 6.13 -2.39
CA GLY A 157 -7.28 5.93 -0.96
C GLY A 157 -8.18 6.96 -0.27
N SER A 158 -8.20 8.19 -0.76
CA SER A 158 -9.02 9.28 -0.20
C SER A 158 -10.52 9.04 -0.39
N CYS A 159 -10.93 8.16 -1.30
CA CYS A 159 -12.33 7.72 -1.40
C CYS A 159 -12.65 6.55 -0.47
N TYR A 160 -11.71 5.62 -0.30
CA TYR A 160 -11.89 4.39 0.48
C TYR A 160 -11.74 4.61 2.00
N TRP A 161 -10.66 5.25 2.42
CA TRP A 161 -10.28 5.37 3.82
C TRP A 161 -11.22 6.24 4.68
N PRO A 162 -11.95 7.25 4.16
CA PRO A 162 -12.93 7.97 4.97
C PRO A 162 -14.07 7.07 5.46
N PHE A 163 -14.58 6.19 4.60
CA PHE A 163 -15.64 5.25 4.99
C PHE A 163 -15.18 4.32 6.11
N VAL A 164 -13.99 3.73 5.94
CA VAL A 164 -13.36 2.88 6.95
C VAL A 164 -13.12 3.67 8.24
N SER A 165 -12.58 4.89 8.14
CA SER A 165 -12.29 5.75 9.28
C SER A 165 -13.55 6.13 10.05
N PHE A 166 -14.65 6.42 9.36
CA PHE A 166 -15.93 6.72 9.99
C PHE A 166 -16.40 5.55 10.86
N ILE A 167 -16.42 4.33 10.30
CA ILE A 167 -16.80 3.13 11.04
C ILE A 167 -15.87 2.93 12.25
N ASN A 168 -14.55 3.09 12.02
CA ASN A 168 -13.52 2.87 13.02
C ASN A 168 -13.64 3.84 14.20
N PHE A 169 -13.87 5.13 13.95
CA PHE A 169 -14.01 6.14 15.01
C PHE A 169 -15.37 6.11 15.71
N ARG A 170 -16.44 5.75 14.99
CA ARG A 170 -17.81 5.76 15.52
C ARG A 170 -18.14 4.53 16.36
N PHE A 171 -17.73 3.35 15.89
CA PHE A 171 -18.19 2.06 16.46
C PHE A 171 -17.07 1.29 17.17
N VAL A 172 -15.80 1.46 16.78
CA VAL A 172 -14.71 0.61 17.28
C VAL A 172 -13.97 1.28 18.46
N PRO A 173 -13.81 0.59 19.61
CA PRO A 173 -12.96 1.05 20.70
C PRO A 173 -11.49 1.14 20.28
N LEU A 174 -10.74 2.06 20.90
CA LEU A 174 -9.36 2.42 20.50
C LEU A 174 -8.44 1.20 20.32
N ASP A 175 -8.54 0.21 21.20
CA ASP A 175 -7.64 -0.96 21.21
C ASP A 175 -7.90 -1.95 20.06
N TYR A 176 -9.12 -1.98 19.50
CA TYR A 176 -9.50 -2.87 18.40
C TYR A 176 -9.42 -2.22 17.01
N ARG A 177 -9.15 -0.91 16.95
CA ARG A 177 -9.03 -0.19 15.68
C ARG A 177 -7.93 -0.70 14.75
N PRO A 178 -6.76 -1.15 15.25
CA PRO A 178 -5.74 -1.77 14.39
C PRO A 178 -6.25 -3.02 13.69
N PHE A 179 -7.13 -3.81 14.34
CA PHE A 179 -7.71 -5.00 13.74
C PHE A 179 -8.65 -4.66 12.58
N LEU A 180 -9.59 -3.72 12.77
CA LEU A 180 -10.46 -3.26 11.67
C LEU A 180 -9.62 -2.65 10.54
N GLY A 181 -8.60 -1.85 10.88
CA GLY A 181 -7.68 -1.28 9.90
C GLY A 181 -6.93 -2.35 9.10
N SER A 182 -6.56 -3.45 9.75
CA SER A 182 -5.88 -4.59 9.12
C SER A 182 -6.80 -5.36 8.18
N LEU A 183 -8.08 -5.55 8.55
CA LEU A 183 -9.08 -6.14 7.67
C LEU A 183 -9.35 -5.26 6.44
N ALA A 184 -9.56 -3.96 6.67
CA ALA A 184 -9.73 -2.99 5.60
C ALA A 184 -8.49 -2.88 4.70
N GLY A 185 -7.28 -3.03 5.27
CA GLY A 185 -6.03 -3.07 4.52
C GLY A 185 -5.94 -4.29 3.60
N ALA A 186 -6.42 -5.46 4.02
CA ALA A 186 -6.49 -6.64 3.17
C ALA A 186 -7.40 -6.42 1.95
N ILE A 187 -8.59 -5.85 2.16
CA ILE A 187 -9.53 -5.49 1.08
C ILE A 187 -8.88 -4.49 0.11
N TRP A 188 -8.20 -3.48 0.65
CA TRP A 188 -7.49 -2.47 -0.14
C TRP A 188 -6.41 -3.09 -1.03
N ASN A 189 -5.62 -4.04 -0.51
CA ASN A 189 -4.58 -4.72 -1.28
C ASN A 189 -5.14 -5.54 -2.45
N ILE A 190 -6.27 -6.24 -2.23
CA ILE A 190 -6.97 -6.98 -3.29
C ILE A 190 -7.44 -6.01 -4.39
N TYR A 191 -8.03 -4.88 -4.00
CA TYR A 191 -8.49 -3.86 -4.94
C TYR A 191 -7.33 -3.28 -5.78
N ILE A 192 -6.23 -2.88 -5.14
CA ILE A 192 -5.07 -2.33 -5.85
C ILE A 192 -4.46 -3.37 -6.81
N SER A 193 -4.39 -4.64 -6.39
CA SER A 193 -3.97 -5.73 -7.28
C SER A 193 -4.88 -5.80 -8.51
N SER A 194 -6.20 -5.80 -8.31
CA SER A 194 -7.16 -5.82 -9.42
C SER A 194 -7.01 -4.63 -10.37
N VAL A 195 -6.84 -3.41 -9.86
CA VAL A 195 -6.72 -2.19 -10.68
C VAL A 195 -5.39 -2.13 -11.43
N ALA A 196 -4.30 -2.52 -10.77
CA ALA A 196 -3.00 -2.66 -11.42
C ALA A 196 -3.10 -3.66 -12.59
N ASN A 197 -3.86 -4.74 -12.40
CA ASN A 197 -4.07 -5.75 -13.42
C ASN A 197 -4.90 -5.23 -14.62
N THR A 198 -5.95 -4.43 -14.40
CA THR A 198 -6.74 -3.85 -15.50
C THR A 198 -5.95 -2.84 -16.33
N THR A 199 -5.03 -2.10 -15.71
CA THR A 199 -4.24 -1.08 -16.43
C THR A 199 -3.24 -1.73 -17.39
N ALA A 200 -2.65 -2.87 -17.02
CA ALA A 200 -1.74 -3.63 -17.88
C ALA A 200 -2.42 -4.12 -19.17
N ASP A 201 -3.71 -4.49 -19.09
CA ASP A 201 -4.49 -4.95 -20.24
C ASP A 201 -4.77 -3.80 -21.25
N ILE A 202 -4.75 -2.55 -20.78
CA ILE A 202 -5.00 -1.34 -21.59
C ILE A 202 -3.73 -0.81 -22.26
N GLU A 203 -2.53 -1.13 -21.76
CA GLU A 203 -1.25 -0.78 -22.40
C GLU A 203 -0.77 -1.79 -23.47
N GLN A 204 -1.35 -3.00 -23.49
CA GLN A 204 -1.05 -4.06 -24.46
C GLN A 204 -1.73 -4.00 -25.86
N PRO A 205 -2.62 -3.06 -26.25
CA PRO A 205 -3.29 -3.14 -27.55
C PRO A 205 -2.39 -2.87 -28.76
N SER A 206 -1.17 -2.37 -28.60
CA SER A 206 -0.29 -2.04 -29.74
C SER A 206 0.54 -3.24 -30.23
N GLU A 207 1.04 -4.11 -29.35
CA GLU A 207 1.96 -5.19 -29.75
C GLU A 207 1.21 -6.42 -30.28
N ILE A 208 0.05 -6.74 -29.70
CA ILE A 208 -0.81 -7.85 -30.14
C ILE A 208 -1.48 -7.52 -31.49
N THR A 209 -1.89 -6.26 -31.70
CA THR A 209 -2.48 -5.84 -32.98
C THR A 209 -1.44 -5.83 -34.10
N LEU A 210 -0.22 -5.36 -33.83
CA LEU A 210 0.87 -5.37 -34.81
C LEU A 210 1.32 -6.79 -35.16
N THR A 211 1.44 -7.68 -34.19
CA THR A 211 1.81 -9.09 -34.45
C THR A 211 0.74 -9.84 -35.25
N ASN A 212 -0.54 -9.61 -34.97
CA ASN A 212 -1.64 -10.16 -35.75
C ASN A 212 -1.64 -9.62 -37.20
N LEU A 213 -1.48 -8.31 -37.38
CA LEU A 213 -1.40 -7.67 -38.70
C LEU A 213 -0.17 -8.12 -39.51
N ILE A 214 0.97 -8.34 -38.86
CA ILE A 214 2.20 -8.85 -39.50
C ILE A 214 2.02 -10.33 -39.89
N SER A 215 1.30 -11.12 -39.09
CA SER A 215 1.00 -12.52 -39.42
C SER A 215 0.02 -12.65 -40.59
N GLU A 216 -0.99 -11.77 -40.67
CA GLU A 216 -1.97 -11.74 -41.76
C GLU A 216 -1.35 -11.25 -43.08
N THR A 217 -0.31 -10.41 -43.02
CA THR A 217 0.34 -9.85 -44.21
C THR A 217 1.48 -10.71 -44.76
N GLY A 218 1.68 -11.94 -44.26
CA GLY A 218 2.62 -12.90 -44.84
C GLY A 218 4.07 -12.41 -44.89
N GLY A 219 4.42 -11.42 -44.06
CA GLY A 219 5.75 -10.84 -44.01
C GLY A 219 6.23 -10.22 -45.32
N THR A 220 5.55 -9.21 -45.88
CA THR A 220 6.21 -8.11 -46.62
C THR A 220 5.23 -6.99 -47.01
N THR A 221 5.49 -5.77 -46.54
CA THR A 221 5.78 -4.55 -47.34
C THR A 221 5.92 -3.35 -46.38
N ILE A 222 7.10 -2.71 -46.38
CA ILE A 222 7.44 -1.51 -45.61
C ILE A 222 6.34 -0.42 -45.58
N PRO A 223 5.62 -0.10 -46.69
CA PRO A 223 4.56 0.91 -46.67
C PRO A 223 3.33 0.57 -45.80
N THR A 224 3.06 -0.71 -45.52
CA THR A 224 1.91 -1.12 -44.68
C THR A 224 2.22 -0.94 -43.19
N LEU A 225 3.47 -1.18 -42.80
CA LEU A 225 3.95 -0.90 -41.44
C LEU A 225 3.97 0.60 -41.15
N GLU A 226 4.32 1.42 -42.15
CA GLU A 226 4.29 2.88 -42.04
C GLU A 226 2.85 3.40 -41.87
N LYS A 227 1.88 2.79 -42.57
CA LYS A 227 0.45 3.09 -42.42
C LYS A 227 -0.07 2.70 -41.03
N ALA A 228 0.34 1.55 -40.50
CA ALA A 228 -0.02 1.11 -39.15
C ALA A 228 0.60 2.02 -38.07
N TRP A 229 1.87 2.42 -38.24
CA TRP A 229 2.54 3.37 -37.36
C TRP A 229 1.86 4.74 -37.33
N ASN A 230 1.42 5.26 -38.49
CA ASN A 230 0.71 6.55 -38.56
C ASN A 230 -0.67 6.52 -37.88
N ILE A 231 -1.40 5.40 -37.96
CA ILE A 231 -2.70 5.24 -37.27
C ILE A 231 -2.48 5.19 -35.75
N LEU A 232 -1.43 4.53 -35.28
CA LEU A 232 -1.08 4.48 -33.86
C LEU A 232 -0.64 5.84 -33.32
N ASP A 233 0.09 6.64 -34.11
CA ASP A 233 0.51 7.99 -33.70
C ASP A 233 -0.66 8.99 -33.66
N GLN A 234 -1.70 8.79 -34.49
CA GLN A 234 -2.94 9.58 -34.41
C GLN A 234 -3.74 9.27 -33.14
N ASN A 235 -3.97 8.00 -32.81
CA ASN A 235 -4.72 7.62 -31.61
C ASN A 235 -4.04 8.05 -30.30
N LYS A 236 -2.71 8.25 -30.30
CA LYS A 236 -1.96 8.74 -29.15
C LYS A 236 -2.10 10.25 -28.93
N LYS A 237 -2.51 11.02 -29.95
CA LYS A 237 -2.74 12.48 -29.87
C LYS A 237 -4.17 12.85 -29.47
N ASP A 238 -5.11 11.89 -29.57
CA ASP A 238 -6.52 12.06 -29.22
C ASP A 238 -6.85 11.63 -27.76
N LEU A 239 -5.83 11.32 -26.95
CA LEU A 239 -5.87 11.06 -25.50
C LEU A 239 -5.21 12.19 -24.72
#